data_AF-A0AAW3DIH5-F1
#
_entry.id   AF-A0AAW3DIH5-F1
#
_cell.length_a   1.000
_cell.length_b   1.000
_cell.length_c   1.000
_cell.angle_alpha   90.00
_cell.angle_beta   90.00
_cell.angle_gamma   90.00
#
_symmetry.space_group_name_H-M   'P 1'
#
loop_
_entity.id
_entity.type
_entity.pdbx_description
1 polymer ?
#
loop_
_entity_poly.entity_id
_entity_poly.type
_entity_poly.pdbx_seq_one_letter_code
_entity_poly.pdbx_strand_id
1 'polypeptide(L)'
;RYFLVGSNPAETKYRVLKIDRTEPRDLVIIDDKHVYTQQEVRELLGRLDLGNRTKIAQKGSSGLSRAVSAFGVVGFVRFLEGYYIVLITKRRKMADIGGHAIYKIEDTNMIYIPNDSVRVTHPDEARYLRIFQNVDLSSNFYFSYSYDLSHSLQYNLTVLRMPLETLKTETTQTRQESFDIFEDEGLSTQGGSGVFGICSKPYEKYVWNGKLLEVVKNTVHRDWLLYIIHGFCGQSKLLIYGRPIYVTLIARRSSKFAGTRFLKRGSNCEGDVANEVETEQILYDASVMSFSAGSYSSYVQVRGSVPLYWSQDISTMMPKPPITLDQADPFAHVAALHFDQMLQRFGSPIIILNLVKEREKRKHERILSEELVAAVRYLNQFLPPEHAIIYIPWDMAKYTKSKLCNVLDRLNVIAESVVKKTGFFVNRPDSYCSILRPDEKWNELGGCVVSTGRLQTGVLRTNCVDCLDRTNTAQFMVGKCALAYQLYSLGLIDKPNLQFDTDAVR
;
A
#
# COMPACT_ATOMS: atom_id res chain seq x y z
N ARG A 1 2.01 35.35 -2.08
CA ARG A 1 0.79 34.51 -2.06
C ARG A 1 0.85 33.55 -3.23
N TYR A 2 0.44 32.29 -3.03
CA TYR A 2 0.43 31.27 -4.08
C TYR A 2 -0.99 30.73 -4.23
N PHE A 3 -1.34 30.29 -5.44
CA PHE A 3 -2.63 29.69 -5.75
C PHE A 3 -2.41 28.35 -6.43
N LEU A 4 -3.16 27.32 -6.02
CA LEU A 4 -3.28 26.07 -6.77
C LEU A 4 -4.68 25.99 -7.34
N VAL A 5 -4.77 25.60 -8.60
CA VAL A 5 -6.03 25.33 -9.28
C VAL A 5 -6.03 23.85 -9.60
N GLY A 6 -6.96 23.12 -8.99
CA GLY A 6 -7.18 21.70 -9.23
C GLY A 6 -8.30 21.56 -10.25
N SER A 7 -8.15 20.61 -11.18
CA SER A 7 -9.20 20.24 -12.13
C SER A 7 -9.49 18.75 -12.02
N ASN A 8 -10.70 18.35 -12.39
CA ASN A 8 -11.00 16.96 -12.66
C ASN A 8 -10.39 16.51 -14.01
N PRO A 9 -10.31 15.19 -14.29
CA PRO A 9 -9.75 14.67 -15.55
C PRO A 9 -10.45 15.18 -16.82
N ALA A 10 -11.75 15.47 -16.72
CA ALA A 10 -12.56 16.00 -17.82
C ALA A 10 -12.46 17.53 -17.98
N GLU A 11 -11.74 18.23 -17.10
CA GLU A 11 -11.61 19.70 -17.09
C GLU A 11 -12.95 20.47 -17.04
N THR A 12 -14.00 19.86 -16.48
CA THR A 12 -15.32 20.47 -16.34
C THR A 12 -15.50 21.19 -15.00
N LYS A 13 -14.82 20.69 -13.96
CA LYS A 13 -14.96 21.19 -12.59
C LYS A 13 -13.59 21.53 -12.01
N TYR A 14 -13.50 22.68 -11.34
CA TYR A 14 -12.27 23.20 -10.78
C TYR A 14 -12.44 23.63 -9.32
N ARG A 15 -11.35 23.56 -8.55
CA ARG A 15 -11.24 24.08 -7.18
C ARG A 15 -9.99 24.94 -7.05
N VAL A 16 -10.02 25.92 -6.15
CA VAL A 16 -8.88 26.82 -5.93
C VAL A 16 -8.43 26.78 -4.47
N LEU A 17 -7.15 26.45 -4.25
CA LEU A 17 -6.49 26.61 -2.97
C LEU A 17 -5.66 27.88 -2.96
N LYS A 18 -5.85 28.71 -1.94
CA LYS A 18 -5.00 29.86 -1.67
C LYS A 18 -4.01 29.49 -0.57
N ILE A 19 -2.72 29.68 -0.86
CA ILE A 19 -1.64 29.57 0.12
C ILE A 19 -1.19 30.98 0.50
N ASP A 20 -1.38 31.32 1.78
CA ASP A 20 -0.90 32.55 2.37
C ASP A 20 0.29 32.30 3.30
N ARG A 21 1.31 33.15 3.16
CA ARG A 21 2.56 33.15 3.95
C ARG A 21 2.82 34.55 4.52
N THR A 22 1.75 35.26 4.88
CA THR A 22 1.85 36.55 5.58
C THR A 22 2.48 36.39 6.95
N GLU A 23 2.17 35.31 7.66
CA GLU A 23 2.78 35.01 8.96
C GLU A 23 4.10 34.24 8.81
N PRO A 24 5.11 34.54 9.63
CA PRO A 24 6.46 34.00 9.47
C PRO A 24 6.59 32.53 9.88
N ARG A 25 5.80 32.06 10.84
CA ARG A 25 5.92 30.68 11.36
C ARG A 25 4.89 29.72 10.80
N ASP A 26 3.78 30.23 10.27
CA ASP A 26 2.65 29.40 9.86
C ASP A 26 2.41 29.45 8.35
N LEU A 27 1.87 28.34 7.84
CA LEU A 27 1.43 28.20 6.45
C LEU A 27 -0.11 28.15 6.48
N VAL A 28 -0.75 29.23 6.07
CA VAL A 28 -2.21 29.31 6.05
C VAL A 28 -2.71 28.87 4.68
N ILE A 29 -3.42 27.74 4.64
CA ILE A 29 -4.02 27.21 3.42
C ILE A 29 -5.53 27.40 3.54
N ILE A 30 -6.11 28.07 2.56
CA ILE A 30 -7.53 28.39 2.52
C ILE A 30 -8.13 27.69 1.31
N ASP A 31 -9.07 26.79 1.59
CA ASP A 31 -9.95 26.18 0.60
C ASP A 31 -11.27 26.93 0.60
N ASP A 32 -11.63 27.52 -0.54
CA ASP A 32 -12.92 28.21 -0.68
C ASP A 32 -14.10 27.24 -0.78
N LYS A 33 -13.81 25.93 -0.92
CA LYS A 33 -14.76 24.82 -1.07
C LYS A 33 -15.73 24.99 -2.23
N HIS A 34 -15.53 25.99 -3.08
CA HIS A 34 -16.39 26.29 -4.20
C HIS A 34 -15.96 25.47 -5.42
N VAL A 35 -16.94 25.03 -6.21
CA VAL A 35 -16.71 24.30 -7.45
C VAL A 35 -16.96 25.25 -8.59
N TYR A 36 -15.91 25.58 -9.32
CA TYR A 36 -15.96 26.50 -10.44
C TYR A 36 -16.04 25.74 -11.76
N THR A 37 -16.71 26.34 -12.73
CA THR A 37 -16.60 25.99 -14.14
C THR A 37 -15.31 26.54 -14.74
N GLN A 38 -14.94 26.07 -15.93
CA GLN A 38 -13.76 26.55 -16.65
C GLN A 38 -13.78 28.08 -16.89
N GLN A 39 -14.96 28.63 -17.17
CA GLN A 39 -15.12 30.06 -17.45
C GLN A 39 -14.98 30.89 -16.16
N GLU A 40 -15.61 30.46 -15.07
CA GLU A 40 -15.55 31.16 -13.78
C GLU A 40 -14.14 31.17 -13.18
N VAL A 41 -13.38 30.07 -13.29
CA VAL A 41 -11.97 30.06 -12.87
C VAL A 41 -11.15 31.04 -13.69
N ARG A 42 -11.36 31.08 -15.01
CA ARG A 42 -10.62 32.01 -15.87
C ARG A 42 -10.92 33.46 -15.49
N GLU A 43 -12.17 33.79 -15.20
CA GLU A 43 -12.58 35.11 -14.72
C GLU A 43 -12.03 35.43 -13.33
N LEU A 44 -12.01 34.47 -12.40
CA LEU A 44 -11.42 34.62 -11.07
C LEU A 44 -9.92 34.93 -11.17
N LEU A 45 -9.18 34.13 -11.94
CA LEU A 45 -7.75 34.34 -12.16
C LEU A 45 -7.47 35.66 -12.89
N GLY A 46 -8.33 36.05 -13.84
CA GLY A 46 -8.26 37.34 -14.53
C GLY A 46 -8.45 38.52 -13.57
N ARG A 47 -9.45 38.46 -12.69
CA ARG A 47 -9.69 39.47 -11.65
C ARG A 47 -8.52 39.57 -10.67
N LEU A 48 -7.93 38.43 -10.30
CA LEU A 48 -6.73 38.39 -9.44
C LEU A 48 -5.51 39.00 -10.13
N ASP A 49 -5.30 38.73 -11.43
CA ASP A 49 -4.21 39.33 -12.21
C ASP A 49 -4.37 40.85 -12.32
N LEU A 50 -5.56 41.33 -12.71
CA LEU A 50 -5.90 42.75 -12.81
C LEU A 50 -5.77 43.46 -11.46
N GLY A 51 -6.28 42.87 -10.38
CA GLY A 51 -6.19 43.42 -9.03
C GLY A 51 -4.76 43.48 -8.48
N ASN A 52 -3.89 42.56 -8.91
CA ASN A 52 -2.46 42.63 -8.58
C ASN A 52 -1.78 43.72 -9.40
N ARG A 53 -2.05 43.82 -10.71
CA ARG A 53 -1.45 44.86 -11.57
C ARG A 53 -1.80 46.28 -11.12
N THR A 54 -3.05 46.53 -10.71
CA THR A 54 -3.49 47.88 -10.28
C THR A 54 -2.91 48.34 -8.95
N LYS A 55 -2.61 47.43 -8.02
CA LYS A 55 -1.91 47.76 -6.76
C LYS A 55 -0.41 48.01 -6.91
N ILE A 56 0.20 47.60 -8.03
CA ILE A 56 1.65 47.41 -8.20
C ILE A 56 2.30 48.46 -9.12
N ALA A 57 1.57 49.50 -9.56
CA ALA A 57 2.13 50.64 -10.30
C ALA A 57 3.32 51.36 -9.61
N GLN A 58 3.68 51.00 -8.38
CA GLN A 58 4.83 51.54 -7.65
C GLN A 58 6.06 50.62 -7.48
N LYS A 59 6.02 49.30 -7.74
CA LYS A 59 7.19 48.41 -7.54
C LYS A 59 7.19 47.17 -8.46
N GLY A 60 7.55 47.36 -9.72
CA GLY A 60 8.35 46.45 -10.58
C GLY A 60 8.18 44.91 -10.60
N SER A 61 7.09 44.32 -10.09
CA SER A 61 6.87 42.86 -10.10
C SER A 61 5.67 42.48 -10.97
N SER A 62 5.78 41.37 -11.73
CA SER A 62 4.79 40.91 -12.69
C SER A 62 3.46 40.51 -12.04
N GLY A 63 2.37 40.52 -12.82
CA GLY A 63 1.06 40.01 -12.41
C GLY A 63 1.03 38.51 -12.08
N LEU A 64 -0.13 37.88 -12.16
CA LEU A 64 -0.28 36.44 -11.95
C LEU A 64 0.45 35.67 -13.06
N SER A 65 1.46 34.88 -12.70
CA SER A 65 2.18 34.01 -13.62
C SER A 65 1.96 32.54 -13.27
N ARG A 66 1.81 31.70 -14.30
CA ARG A 66 1.75 30.24 -14.12
C ARG A 66 3.16 29.74 -13.79
N ALA A 67 3.35 29.25 -12.57
CA ALA A 67 4.65 28.71 -12.14
C ALA A 67 4.91 27.31 -12.71
N VAL A 68 4.02 26.35 -12.41
CA VAL A 68 4.20 24.92 -12.73
C VAL A 68 2.86 24.25 -12.98
N SER A 69 2.84 23.23 -13.84
CA SER A 69 1.73 22.28 -13.96
C SER A 69 2.07 20.99 -13.24
N ALA A 70 1.13 20.43 -12.48
CA ALA A 70 1.34 19.22 -11.69
C ALA A 70 0.13 18.30 -11.77
N PHE A 71 0.38 17.00 -11.63
CA PHE A 71 -0.62 15.94 -11.56
C PHE A 71 -1.15 15.70 -10.15
N GLY A 72 -0.47 16.24 -9.13
CA GLY A 72 -0.87 16.07 -7.73
C GLY A 72 0.08 16.77 -6.77
N VAL A 73 -0.43 17.06 -5.58
CA VAL A 73 0.34 17.61 -4.47
C VAL A 73 0.70 16.46 -3.54
N VAL A 74 2.00 16.21 -3.36
CA VAL A 74 2.48 15.20 -2.38
C VAL A 74 2.31 15.72 -0.96
N GLY A 75 2.53 17.02 -0.76
CA GLY A 75 2.29 17.70 0.50
C GLY A 75 3.25 18.86 0.73
N PHE A 76 3.31 19.30 1.98
CA PHE A 76 4.11 20.44 2.42
C PHE A 76 5.14 19.97 3.44
N VAL A 77 6.37 20.45 3.30
CA VAL A 77 7.46 20.18 4.24
C VAL A 77 8.02 21.49 4.76
N ARG A 78 8.20 21.57 6.07
CA ARG A 78 8.97 22.61 6.73
C ARG A 78 10.27 21.98 7.21
N PHE A 79 11.40 22.55 6.81
CA PHE A 79 12.70 22.11 7.33
C PHE A 79 13.04 22.89 8.60
N LEU A 80 13.41 24.16 8.46
CA LEU A 80 13.71 25.05 9.58
C LEU A 80 12.80 26.29 9.51
N GLU A 81 13.14 27.23 8.64
CA GLU A 81 12.35 28.45 8.44
C GLU A 81 11.42 28.35 7.23
N GLY A 82 11.89 27.66 6.19
CA GLY A 82 11.20 27.56 4.92
C GLY A 82 10.14 26.47 4.81
N TYR A 83 9.00 26.80 4.17
CA TYR A 83 8.04 25.81 3.68
C TYR A 83 8.29 25.52 2.21
N TYR A 84 8.21 24.25 1.85
CA TYR A 84 8.31 23.77 0.48
C TYR A 84 7.06 22.97 0.14
N ILE A 85 6.55 23.17 -1.07
CA ILE A 85 5.50 22.33 -1.64
C ILE A 85 6.13 21.32 -2.59
N VAL A 86 5.76 20.05 -2.44
CA VAL A 86 6.24 18.95 -3.27
C VAL A 86 5.12 18.56 -4.24
N LEU A 87 5.40 18.69 -5.53
CA LEU A 87 4.45 18.49 -6.62
C LEU A 87 4.91 17.35 -7.54
N ILE A 88 3.96 16.56 -8.03
CA ILE A 88 4.20 15.54 -9.05
C ILE A 88 4.06 16.20 -10.42
N THR A 89 5.13 16.31 -11.19
CA THR A 89 5.11 16.96 -12.51
C THR A 89 4.99 15.97 -13.66
N LYS A 90 5.41 14.72 -13.48
CA LYS A 90 5.19 13.64 -14.43
C LYS A 90 4.77 12.35 -13.74
N ARG A 91 3.94 11.58 -14.44
CA ARG A 91 3.45 10.27 -14.01
C ARG A 91 3.31 9.34 -15.20
N ARG A 92 3.42 8.03 -14.95
CA ARG A 92 3.18 6.98 -15.95
C ARG A 92 2.16 5.98 -15.43
N LYS A 93 1.17 5.61 -16.25
CA LYS A 93 0.20 4.55 -15.91
C LYS A 93 0.94 3.21 -15.89
N MET A 94 0.80 2.47 -14.78
CA MET A 94 1.48 1.18 -14.56
C MET A 94 0.52 -0.01 -14.57
N ALA A 95 -0.69 0.20 -14.06
CA ALA A 95 -1.72 -0.82 -13.99
C ALA A 95 -3.11 -0.18 -14.06
N ASP A 96 -4.09 -1.00 -14.40
CA ASP A 96 -5.51 -0.70 -14.28
C ASP A 96 -6.17 -1.79 -13.44
N ILE A 97 -7.03 -1.43 -12.48
CA ILE A 97 -7.77 -2.42 -11.68
C ILE A 97 -9.19 -1.89 -11.51
N GLY A 98 -10.19 -2.56 -12.07
CA GLY A 98 -11.58 -2.15 -11.84
C GLY A 98 -11.96 -0.82 -12.52
N GLY A 99 -11.23 -0.38 -13.55
CA GLY A 99 -11.33 0.97 -14.12
C GLY A 99 -10.44 2.00 -13.41
N HIS A 100 -9.82 1.61 -12.28
CA HIS A 100 -8.96 2.50 -11.54
C HIS A 100 -7.52 2.41 -12.04
N ALA A 101 -7.03 3.51 -12.61
CA ALA A 101 -5.66 3.61 -13.06
C ALA A 101 -4.70 3.86 -11.89
N ILE A 102 -3.61 3.09 -11.86
CA ILE A 102 -2.49 3.22 -10.92
C ILE A 102 -1.32 3.87 -11.66
N TYR A 103 -0.75 4.91 -11.06
CA TYR A 103 0.30 5.71 -11.64
C TYR A 103 1.58 5.63 -10.82
N LYS A 104 2.70 5.53 -11.52
CA LYS A 104 4.04 5.73 -10.98
C LYS A 104 4.41 7.21 -11.10
N ILE A 105 5.02 7.77 -10.06
CA ILE A 105 5.63 9.11 -10.10
C ILE A 105 6.91 9.03 -10.93
N GLU A 106 7.05 9.87 -11.95
CA GLU A 106 8.25 9.94 -12.79
C GLU A 106 9.11 11.16 -12.50
N ASP A 107 8.49 12.32 -12.28
CA ASP A 107 9.22 13.54 -11.90
C ASP A 107 8.45 14.27 -10.80
N THR A 108 9.21 14.88 -9.90
CA THR A 108 8.69 15.77 -8.86
C THR A 108 9.40 17.10 -8.90
N ASN A 109 8.67 18.17 -8.56
CA ASN A 109 9.25 19.49 -8.38
C ASN A 109 8.96 19.99 -6.97
N MET A 110 9.96 20.60 -6.35
CA MET A 110 9.86 21.15 -5.00
C MET A 110 10.00 22.66 -5.08
N ILE A 111 8.91 23.37 -4.78
CA ILE A 111 8.86 24.83 -4.88
C ILE A 111 8.98 25.42 -3.48
N TYR A 112 9.93 26.32 -3.30
CA TYR A 112 10.08 27.08 -2.06
C TYR A 112 8.97 28.13 -1.94
N ILE A 113 8.34 28.22 -0.77
CA ILE A 113 7.30 29.20 -0.46
C ILE A 113 7.89 30.25 0.50
N PRO A 114 8.58 31.29 -0.04
CA PRO A 114 9.22 32.32 0.76
C PRO A 114 8.21 33.13 1.58
N ASN A 115 8.65 33.59 2.74
CA ASN A 115 8.11 34.78 3.39
C ASN A 115 9.12 35.91 3.25
N ASP A 116 8.73 37.02 2.61
CA ASP A 116 9.62 38.15 2.31
C ASP A 116 10.07 38.92 3.56
N SER A 117 9.36 38.80 4.69
CA SER A 117 9.70 39.49 5.94
C SER A 117 10.76 38.78 6.79
N VAL A 118 11.01 37.48 6.57
CA VAL A 118 11.88 36.63 7.41
C VAL A 118 12.82 35.78 6.55
N ARG A 119 13.44 36.37 5.51
CA ARG A 119 14.49 35.69 4.73
C ARG A 119 15.79 35.53 5.53
N VAL A 120 15.75 34.79 6.62
CA VAL A 120 16.94 34.37 7.36
C VAL A 120 17.36 33.00 6.82
N THR A 121 18.44 32.97 6.05
CA THR A 121 19.00 31.72 5.52
C THR A 121 19.65 30.94 6.66
N HIS A 122 19.10 29.79 7.04
CA HIS A 122 19.73 28.92 8.02
C HIS A 122 20.80 28.04 7.35
N PRO A 123 22.03 27.95 7.88
CA PRO A 123 23.13 27.20 7.25
C PRO A 123 22.79 25.71 7.02
N ASP A 124 22.05 25.09 7.95
CA ASP A 124 21.62 23.68 7.84
C ASP A 124 20.41 23.43 6.93
N GLU A 125 19.69 24.46 6.46
CA GLU A 125 18.49 24.25 5.64
C GLU A 125 18.84 23.54 4.32
N ALA A 126 19.94 23.97 3.68
CA ALA A 126 20.47 23.32 2.49
C ALA A 126 20.86 21.85 2.74
N ARG A 127 21.30 21.51 3.95
CA ARG A 127 21.64 20.13 4.33
C ARG A 127 20.39 19.27 4.44
N TYR A 128 19.35 19.72 5.13
CA TYR A 128 18.07 18.99 5.23
C TYR A 128 17.40 18.83 3.86
N LEU A 129 17.45 19.89 3.05
CA LEU A 129 16.93 19.89 1.69
C LEU A 129 17.63 18.82 0.83
N ARG A 130 18.97 18.72 0.90
CA ARG A 130 19.73 17.66 0.21
C ARG A 130 19.37 16.26 0.73
N ILE A 131 19.20 16.09 2.04
CA ILE A 131 18.78 14.80 2.62
C ILE A 131 17.40 14.38 2.10
N PHE A 132 16.46 15.32 2.01
CA PHE A 132 15.14 15.04 1.47
C PHE A 132 15.19 14.73 -0.03
N GLN A 133 15.99 15.49 -0.81
CA GLN A 133 16.19 15.23 -2.24
C GLN A 133 16.90 13.92 -2.55
N ASN A 134 17.67 13.36 -1.60
CA ASN A 134 18.23 12.02 -1.74
C ASN A 134 17.15 10.92 -1.71
N VAL A 135 15.95 11.22 -1.20
CA VAL A 135 14.80 10.33 -1.35
C VAL A 135 14.25 10.50 -2.75
N ASP A 136 14.61 9.57 -3.63
CA ASP A 136 14.15 9.60 -5.01
C ASP A 136 12.67 9.23 -5.12
N LEU A 137 11.81 10.26 -5.19
CA LEU A 137 10.38 10.11 -5.40
C LEU A 137 10.00 9.57 -6.78
N SER A 138 10.92 9.58 -7.77
CA SER A 138 10.69 9.01 -9.11
C SER A 138 10.88 7.49 -9.18
N SER A 139 11.52 6.91 -8.16
CA SER A 139 11.93 5.49 -8.21
C SER A 139 10.75 4.53 -8.04
N ASN A 140 10.12 4.53 -6.87
CA ASN A 140 9.29 3.44 -6.37
C ASN A 140 8.00 3.92 -5.69
N PHE A 141 7.49 5.08 -6.12
CA PHE A 141 6.27 5.66 -5.55
C PHE A 141 5.10 5.58 -6.52
N TYR A 142 3.95 5.18 -5.98
CA TYR A 142 2.74 4.95 -6.74
C TYR A 142 1.54 5.58 -6.04
N PHE A 143 0.55 6.00 -6.84
CA PHE A 143 -0.71 6.53 -6.36
C PHE A 143 -1.83 6.19 -7.35
N SER A 144 -3.08 6.27 -6.89
CA SER A 144 -4.25 6.33 -7.75
C SER A 144 -5.16 7.45 -7.24
N TYR A 145 -5.90 8.08 -8.13
CA TYR A 145 -6.86 9.13 -7.75
C TYR A 145 -8.14 8.56 -7.16
N SER A 146 -8.52 7.34 -7.59
CA SER A 146 -9.83 6.75 -7.29
C SER A 146 -9.73 5.43 -6.53
N TYR A 147 -8.55 4.81 -6.45
CA TYR A 147 -8.33 3.55 -5.74
C TYR A 147 -7.35 3.72 -4.58
N ASP A 148 -7.73 3.25 -3.40
CA ASP A 148 -6.87 3.31 -2.22
C ASP A 148 -5.82 2.19 -2.26
N LEU A 149 -4.59 2.56 -2.64
CA LEU A 149 -3.45 1.66 -2.66
C LEU A 149 -2.91 1.30 -1.28
N SER A 150 -3.33 1.95 -0.20
CA SER A 150 -2.84 1.62 1.15
C SER A 150 -3.49 0.35 1.72
N HIS A 151 -4.64 -0.05 1.18
CA HIS A 151 -5.39 -1.23 1.57
C HIS A 151 -5.31 -2.34 0.51
N SER A 152 -5.63 -3.56 0.94
CA SER A 152 -5.79 -4.69 0.02
C SER A 152 -7.11 -4.59 -0.74
N LEU A 153 -7.19 -5.28 -1.89
CA LEU A 153 -8.41 -5.35 -2.69
C LEU A 153 -9.60 -5.90 -1.90
N GLN A 154 -9.35 -6.88 -1.03
CA GLN A 154 -10.36 -7.41 -0.12
C GLN A 154 -10.98 -6.29 0.73
N TYR A 155 -10.14 -5.47 1.37
CA TYR A 155 -10.62 -4.39 2.23
C TYR A 155 -11.38 -3.33 1.42
N ASN A 156 -10.85 -2.94 0.27
CA ASN A 156 -11.50 -1.96 -0.59
C ASN A 156 -12.90 -2.43 -1.06
N LEU A 157 -13.03 -3.70 -1.48
CA LEU A 157 -14.30 -4.23 -1.94
C LEU A 157 -15.29 -4.57 -0.82
N THR A 158 -14.83 -4.94 0.38
CA THR A 158 -15.72 -5.15 1.53
C THR A 158 -16.25 -3.83 2.07
N VAL A 159 -15.42 -2.78 2.12
CA VAL A 159 -15.86 -1.42 2.49
C VAL A 159 -16.88 -0.89 1.49
N LEU A 160 -16.68 -1.10 0.19
CA LEU A 160 -17.65 -0.73 -0.84
C LEU A 160 -19.01 -1.46 -0.69
N ARG A 161 -19.04 -2.60 0.00
CA ARG A 161 -20.24 -3.42 0.22
C ARG A 161 -20.94 -3.18 1.55
N MET A 162 -20.36 -2.39 2.46
CA MET A 162 -21.03 -2.03 3.72
C MET A 162 -22.32 -1.25 3.40
N PRO A 163 -23.50 -1.75 3.80
CA PRO A 163 -24.77 -1.07 3.52
C PRO A 163 -24.80 0.33 4.15
N LEU A 164 -25.29 1.29 3.38
CA LEU A 164 -25.49 2.70 3.71
C LEU A 164 -26.36 2.98 4.97
N GLU A 165 -26.77 1.95 5.71
CA GLU A 165 -27.61 2.05 6.90
C GLU A 165 -26.77 2.33 8.16
N THR A 166 -25.58 1.73 8.29
CA THR A 166 -24.71 1.89 9.47
C THR A 166 -23.94 3.22 9.50
N LEU A 167 -23.77 3.89 8.35
CA LEU A 167 -23.11 5.20 8.26
C LEU A 167 -24.07 6.40 8.45
N LYS A 168 -25.39 6.21 8.31
CA LYS A 168 -26.38 7.29 8.47
C LYS A 168 -26.37 7.87 9.88
N THR A 169 -25.94 7.10 10.88
CA THR A 169 -25.89 7.55 12.28
C THR A 169 -24.79 8.59 12.53
N GLU A 170 -23.78 8.71 11.66
CA GLU A 170 -22.70 9.69 11.80
C GLU A 170 -22.76 10.85 10.77
N THR A 171 -23.58 10.76 9.71
CA THR A 171 -23.55 11.73 8.58
C THR A 171 -24.76 12.66 8.45
N THR A 172 -25.63 12.75 9.44
CA THR A 172 -26.81 13.64 9.39
C THR A 172 -26.49 15.16 9.38
N GLN A 173 -25.22 15.57 9.31
CA GLN A 173 -24.82 16.99 9.28
C GLN A 173 -24.18 17.50 7.98
N THR A 174 -23.94 16.67 6.96
CA THR A 174 -23.27 17.13 5.73
C THR A 174 -23.97 16.63 4.47
N ARG A 175 -25.19 17.12 4.24
CA ARG A 175 -25.74 17.25 2.87
C ARG A 175 -25.00 18.40 2.19
N GLN A 176 -23.81 18.14 1.66
CA GLN A 176 -23.16 19.01 0.68
C GLN A 176 -22.91 18.19 -0.58
N GLU A 177 -23.43 18.71 -1.69
CA GLU A 177 -23.43 18.13 -3.03
C GLU A 177 -22.06 17.52 -3.37
N SER A 178 -22.05 16.19 -3.49
CA SER A 178 -20.86 15.40 -3.77
C SER A 178 -20.35 15.71 -5.17
N PHE A 179 -19.05 15.99 -5.25
CA PHE A 179 -18.30 16.06 -6.49
C PHE A 179 -18.19 14.64 -7.07
N ASP A 180 -19.24 14.15 -7.73
CA ASP A 180 -19.14 12.87 -8.42
C ASP A 180 -18.20 13.03 -9.62
N ILE A 181 -17.08 12.34 -9.54
CA ILE A 181 -16.03 12.20 -10.56
C ILE A 181 -16.49 11.19 -11.65
N PHE A 182 -17.58 10.47 -11.42
CA PHE A 182 -17.95 9.25 -12.17
C PHE A 182 -19.02 9.45 -13.25
N GLU A 183 -19.44 10.68 -13.56
CA GLU A 183 -20.53 10.88 -14.52
C GLU A 183 -20.20 10.43 -15.96
N ASP A 184 -18.92 10.23 -16.32
CA ASP A 184 -18.53 10.05 -17.74
C ASP A 184 -17.63 8.86 -18.07
N GLU A 185 -17.54 7.84 -17.19
CA GLU A 185 -16.98 6.52 -17.60
C GLU A 185 -18.05 5.55 -18.15
N GLY A 186 -19.16 6.07 -18.71
CA GLY A 186 -20.10 5.29 -19.53
C GLY A 186 -21.03 4.34 -18.77
N LEU A 187 -21.24 4.53 -17.47
CA LEU A 187 -22.32 3.85 -16.73
C LEU A 187 -23.60 4.68 -16.83
N SER A 188 -24.50 4.27 -17.74
CA SER A 188 -25.82 4.87 -17.88
C SER A 188 -26.59 4.84 -16.55
N THR A 189 -26.86 6.02 -15.99
CA THR A 189 -27.72 6.26 -14.84
C THR A 189 -29.19 6.13 -15.24
N GLN A 190 -29.65 4.90 -15.47
CA GLN A 190 -31.07 4.58 -15.38
C GLN A 190 -31.30 3.63 -14.20
N GLY A 191 -31.65 4.25 -13.06
CA GLY A 191 -32.10 3.54 -11.87
C GLY A 191 -31.32 3.92 -10.62
N GLY A 192 -31.67 5.06 -10.00
CA GLY A 192 -31.71 5.33 -8.54
C GLY A 192 -30.55 4.95 -7.60
N SER A 193 -29.46 4.37 -8.09
CA SER A 193 -28.32 3.89 -7.32
C SER A 193 -27.07 4.61 -7.83
N GLY A 194 -26.89 5.85 -7.37
CA GLY A 194 -25.63 6.57 -7.58
C GLY A 194 -24.47 5.71 -7.13
N VAL A 195 -23.43 5.60 -7.97
CA VAL A 195 -22.18 4.93 -7.60
C VAL A 195 -21.49 5.84 -6.59
N PHE A 196 -21.82 5.68 -5.32
CA PHE A 196 -21.14 6.40 -4.24
C PHE A 196 -19.69 5.94 -4.18
N GLY A 197 -18.74 6.83 -4.50
CA GLY A 197 -17.34 6.61 -4.20
C GLY A 197 -17.15 6.59 -2.67
N ILE A 198 -17.11 5.41 -2.06
CA ILE A 198 -16.78 5.29 -0.64
C ILE A 198 -15.28 5.53 -0.50
N CYS A 199 -14.88 6.77 -0.23
CA CYS A 199 -13.49 7.10 0.11
C CYS A 199 -13.18 6.64 1.54
N SER A 200 -12.72 5.40 1.64
CA SER A 200 -12.22 4.78 2.86
C SER A 200 -11.09 5.58 3.51
N LYS A 201 -10.92 5.42 4.83
CA LYS A 201 -9.76 5.97 5.53
C LYS A 201 -8.52 5.14 5.15
N PRO A 202 -7.46 5.76 4.63
CA PRO A 202 -6.25 5.03 4.26
C PRO A 202 -5.60 4.33 5.45
N TYR A 203 -4.86 3.27 5.17
CA TYR A 203 -4.03 2.60 6.16
C TYR A 203 -2.71 3.34 6.35
N GLU A 204 -2.62 4.09 7.45
CA GLU A 204 -1.50 4.98 7.76
C GLU A 204 -0.12 4.28 7.73
N LYS A 205 -0.05 2.96 7.95
CA LYS A 205 1.20 2.19 7.86
C LYS A 205 1.82 2.24 6.46
N TYR A 206 1.01 2.28 5.39
CA TYR A 206 1.49 2.27 4.01
C TYR A 206 1.41 3.65 3.33
N VAL A 207 0.78 4.62 3.98
CA VAL A 207 0.81 6.02 3.52
C VAL A 207 2.19 6.60 3.81
N TRP A 208 2.93 6.92 2.74
CA TRP A 208 4.29 7.47 2.89
C TRP A 208 4.28 8.97 3.18
N ASN A 209 3.43 9.74 2.50
CA ASN A 209 3.36 11.20 2.61
C ASN A 209 2.43 11.68 3.73
N GLY A 210 2.08 10.84 4.71
CA GLY A 210 1.14 11.19 5.79
C GLY A 210 1.61 12.42 6.58
N LYS A 211 2.91 12.51 6.89
CA LYS A 211 3.52 13.66 7.57
C LYS A 211 3.50 14.93 6.71
N LEU A 212 3.65 14.80 5.40
CA LEU A 212 3.63 15.93 4.46
C LEU A 212 2.23 16.50 4.27
N LEU A 213 1.20 15.67 4.46
CA LEU A 213 -0.20 16.08 4.37
C LEU A 213 -0.75 16.61 5.69
N GLU A 214 -0.07 16.44 6.83
CA GLU A 214 -0.57 16.83 8.15
C GLU A 214 -1.02 18.30 8.22
N VAL A 215 -0.29 19.19 7.54
CA VAL A 215 -0.59 20.64 7.49
C VAL A 215 -1.92 20.92 6.78
N VAL A 216 -2.31 20.09 5.81
CA VAL A 216 -3.51 20.30 4.99
C VAL A 216 -4.67 19.38 5.32
N LYS A 217 -4.40 18.22 5.93
CA LYS A 217 -5.36 17.10 6.08
C LYS A 217 -6.71 17.51 6.67
N ASN A 218 -6.72 18.48 7.58
CA ASN A 218 -7.93 18.93 8.28
C ASN A 218 -8.59 20.17 7.64
N THR A 219 -7.89 20.83 6.71
CA THR A 219 -8.27 22.15 6.18
C THR A 219 -8.80 22.06 4.75
N VAL A 220 -8.18 21.23 3.91
CA VAL A 220 -8.50 21.13 2.48
C VAL A 220 -9.53 20.04 2.21
N HIS A 221 -10.28 20.21 1.13
CA HIS A 221 -11.18 19.19 0.61
C HIS A 221 -10.41 17.90 0.27
N ARG A 222 -11.09 16.76 0.40
CA ARG A 222 -10.48 15.42 0.26
C ARG A 222 -9.88 15.19 -1.13
N ASP A 223 -10.41 15.84 -2.17
CA ASP A 223 -9.89 15.76 -3.55
C ASP A 223 -8.43 16.22 -3.68
N TRP A 224 -7.97 17.08 -2.77
CA TRP A 224 -6.57 17.53 -2.74
C TRP A 224 -5.63 16.53 -2.07
N LEU A 225 -6.17 15.58 -1.29
CA LEU A 225 -5.40 14.63 -0.52
C LEU A 225 -5.05 13.41 -1.37
N LEU A 226 -3.83 13.40 -1.90
CA LEU A 226 -3.31 12.28 -2.66
C LEU A 226 -2.38 11.44 -1.78
N TYR A 227 -2.77 10.20 -1.47
CA TYR A 227 -1.92 9.28 -0.71
C TYR A 227 -1.01 8.49 -1.64
N ILE A 228 0.28 8.44 -1.30
CA ILE A 228 1.29 7.71 -2.07
C ILE A 228 1.83 6.52 -1.28
N ILE A 229 2.03 5.40 -1.97
CA ILE A 229 2.68 4.20 -1.43
C ILE A 229 4.11 4.09 -1.94
N HIS A 230 4.97 3.45 -1.16
CA HIS A 230 6.33 3.10 -1.56
C HIS A 230 6.45 1.59 -1.77
N GLY A 231 7.04 1.15 -2.88
CA GLY A 231 7.28 -0.27 -3.14
C GLY A 231 7.27 -0.61 -4.63
N PHE A 232 6.34 -1.45 -5.07
CA PHE A 232 6.26 -1.90 -6.46
C PHE A 232 4.81 -2.05 -6.91
N CYS A 233 4.54 -1.73 -8.17
CA CYS A 233 3.29 -2.07 -8.84
C CYS A 233 3.63 -2.44 -10.29
N GLY A 234 3.22 -3.65 -10.69
CA GLY A 234 3.38 -4.13 -12.05
C GLY A 234 2.19 -4.97 -12.47
N GLN A 235 1.82 -4.88 -13.74
CA GLN A 235 0.73 -5.63 -14.33
C GLN A 235 1.21 -6.31 -15.61
N SER A 236 0.85 -7.59 -15.77
CA SER A 236 1.11 -8.37 -16.96
C SER A 236 -0.19 -8.94 -17.50
N LYS A 237 -0.30 -9.03 -18.83
CA LYS A 237 -1.44 -9.63 -19.53
C LYS A 237 -1.06 -11.04 -19.93
N LEU A 238 -1.84 -12.01 -19.48
CA LEU A 238 -1.74 -13.42 -19.86
C LEU A 238 -2.91 -13.81 -20.74
N LEU A 239 -2.70 -14.81 -21.59
CA LEU A 239 -3.74 -15.42 -22.42
C LEU A 239 -3.79 -16.91 -22.09
N ILE A 240 -4.86 -17.35 -21.43
CA ILE A 240 -5.03 -18.75 -21.01
C ILE A 240 -6.30 -19.28 -21.69
N TYR A 241 -6.15 -20.28 -22.56
CA TYR A 241 -7.24 -20.85 -23.38
C TYR A 241 -8.09 -19.79 -24.11
N GLY A 242 -7.43 -18.75 -24.66
CA GLY A 242 -8.09 -17.67 -25.39
C GLY A 242 -8.76 -16.60 -24.52
N ARG A 243 -8.78 -16.76 -23.19
CA ARG A 243 -9.26 -15.71 -22.27
C ARG A 243 -8.10 -14.81 -21.83
N PRO A 244 -8.19 -13.49 -22.06
CA PRO A 244 -7.18 -12.55 -21.60
C PRO A 244 -7.37 -12.24 -20.12
N ILE A 245 -6.30 -12.32 -19.34
CA ILE A 245 -6.33 -12.15 -17.88
C ILE A 245 -5.22 -11.19 -17.49
N TYR A 246 -5.48 -10.34 -16.51
CA TYR A 246 -4.45 -9.50 -15.92
C TYR A 246 -3.96 -10.08 -14.61
N VAL A 247 -2.65 -10.27 -14.49
CA VAL A 247 -1.95 -10.52 -13.23
C VAL A 247 -1.34 -9.21 -12.78
N THR A 248 -1.71 -8.74 -11.60
CA THR A 248 -1.16 -7.51 -11.01
C THR A 248 -0.48 -7.84 -9.70
N LEU A 249 0.77 -7.41 -9.54
CA LEU A 249 1.54 -7.55 -8.32
C LEU A 249 1.75 -6.17 -7.71
N ILE A 250 1.28 -5.98 -6.48
CA ILE A 250 1.50 -4.77 -5.70
C ILE A 250 2.29 -5.13 -4.45
N ALA A 251 3.43 -4.46 -4.23
CA ALA A 251 4.18 -4.54 -2.98
C ALA A 251 4.17 -3.17 -2.30
N ARG A 252 3.72 -3.12 -1.05
CA ARG A 252 3.59 -1.92 -0.23
C ARG A 252 4.54 -2.01 0.95
N ARG A 253 5.52 -1.12 1.02
CA ARG A 253 6.46 -1.02 2.13
C ARG A 253 5.92 -0.09 3.21
N SER A 254 5.99 -0.54 4.45
CA SER A 254 5.60 0.26 5.61
C SER A 254 6.47 1.53 5.72
N SER A 255 5.82 2.66 6.01
CA SER A 255 6.47 3.91 6.40
C SER A 255 6.83 3.95 7.89
N LYS A 256 6.20 3.08 8.71
CA LYS A 256 6.46 2.95 10.14
C LYS A 256 7.75 2.17 10.40
N PHE A 257 8.51 2.63 11.39
CA PHE A 257 9.81 2.06 11.79
C PHE A 257 10.74 1.75 10.60
N ALA A 258 10.65 2.57 9.55
CA ALA A 258 11.42 2.42 8.33
C ALA A 258 12.88 2.87 8.55
N GLY A 259 13.81 2.24 7.84
CA GLY A 259 15.20 2.62 7.85
C GLY A 259 16.02 1.85 6.84
N THR A 260 17.31 2.17 6.75
CA THR A 260 18.23 1.46 5.86
C THR A 260 18.53 0.06 6.39
N ARG A 261 18.85 -0.85 5.47
CA ARG A 261 19.30 -2.21 5.79
C ARG A 261 20.50 -2.11 6.74
N PHE A 262 20.52 -2.95 7.77
CA PHE A 262 21.50 -2.95 8.87
C PHE A 262 21.33 -1.85 9.93
N LEU A 263 20.78 -0.68 9.60
CA LEU A 263 20.53 0.37 10.59
C LEU A 263 19.21 0.19 11.34
N LYS A 264 18.21 -0.41 10.69
CA LYS A 264 16.90 -0.64 11.28
C LYS A 264 16.45 -2.09 11.16
N ARG A 265 16.36 -2.75 12.32
CA ARG A 265 15.99 -4.16 12.50
C ARG A 265 15.13 -4.30 13.76
N GLY A 266 14.48 -5.44 13.91
CA GLY A 266 13.54 -5.69 15.00
C GLY A 266 12.22 -4.92 14.87
N SER A 267 11.67 -4.58 16.02
CA SER A 267 10.43 -3.81 16.20
C SER A 267 10.61 -2.65 17.18
N ASN A 268 9.73 -1.65 17.10
CA ASN A 268 9.59 -0.65 18.17
C ASN A 268 8.65 -1.14 19.28
N CYS A 269 8.51 -0.33 20.34
CA CYS A 269 7.56 -0.55 21.43
C CYS A 269 6.09 -0.51 20.98
N GLU A 270 5.79 0.07 19.82
CA GLU A 270 4.45 0.16 19.22
C GLU A 270 4.09 -1.08 18.38
N GLY A 271 4.97 -2.09 18.32
CA GLY A 271 4.73 -3.33 17.55
C GLY A 271 4.94 -3.19 16.03
N ASP A 272 5.40 -2.04 15.55
CA ASP A 272 5.82 -1.88 14.15
C ASP A 272 7.16 -2.56 13.91
N VAL A 273 7.23 -3.43 12.91
CA VAL A 273 8.45 -4.13 12.53
C VAL A 273 9.19 -3.39 11.41
N ALA A 274 10.52 -3.44 11.46
CA ALA A 274 11.34 -2.85 10.43
C ALA A 274 11.13 -3.59 9.09
N ASN A 275 11.13 -2.83 8.00
CA ASN A 275 11.09 -3.34 6.63
C ASN A 275 9.89 -4.26 6.34
N GLU A 276 8.74 -3.98 6.98
CA GLU A 276 7.48 -4.65 6.67
C GLU A 276 7.05 -4.35 5.22
N VAL A 277 6.69 -5.38 4.47
CA VAL A 277 6.16 -5.28 3.12
C VAL A 277 4.96 -6.21 2.98
N GLU A 278 3.83 -5.64 2.57
CA GLU A 278 2.66 -6.39 2.12
C GLU A 278 2.78 -6.62 0.62
N THR A 279 2.63 -7.86 0.18
CA THR A 279 2.67 -8.26 -1.23
C THR A 279 1.32 -8.84 -1.59
N GLU A 280 0.71 -8.29 -2.63
CA GLU A 280 -0.63 -8.66 -3.07
C GLU A 280 -0.59 -9.04 -4.55
N GLN A 281 -1.09 -10.24 -4.82
CA GLN A 281 -1.29 -10.78 -6.17
C GLN A 281 -2.77 -10.72 -6.51
N ILE A 282 -3.10 -9.89 -7.49
CA ILE A 282 -4.47 -9.68 -7.97
C ILE A 282 -4.61 -10.31 -9.36
N LEU A 283 -5.70 -11.04 -9.57
CA LEU A 283 -6.02 -11.68 -10.83
C LEU A 283 -7.47 -11.36 -11.22
N TYR A 284 -7.68 -10.92 -12.46
CA TYR A 284 -9.01 -10.64 -12.99
C TYR A 284 -9.08 -10.78 -14.51
N ASP A 285 -10.27 -11.05 -15.03
CA ASP A 285 -10.53 -11.17 -16.47
C ASP A 285 -10.44 -9.81 -17.16
N ALA A 286 -9.60 -9.69 -18.18
CA ALA A 286 -9.39 -8.44 -18.92
C ALA A 286 -10.61 -8.02 -19.74
N SER A 287 -11.54 -8.93 -20.01
CA SER A 287 -12.75 -8.68 -20.79
C SER A 287 -13.76 -7.81 -20.04
N VAL A 288 -13.68 -7.77 -18.71
CA VAL A 288 -14.61 -7.02 -17.86
C VAL A 288 -13.83 -6.14 -16.89
N MET A 289 -13.88 -4.83 -17.13
CA MET A 289 -13.07 -3.88 -16.37
C MET A 289 -13.75 -3.35 -15.10
N SER A 290 -15.04 -3.59 -14.86
CA SER A 290 -15.74 -3.06 -13.68
C SER A 290 -15.72 -4.03 -12.50
N PHE A 291 -15.57 -3.52 -11.27
CA PHE A 291 -15.65 -4.34 -10.05
C PHE A 291 -17.00 -5.02 -9.82
N SER A 292 -18.10 -4.46 -10.33
CA SER A 292 -19.44 -5.05 -10.19
C SER A 292 -19.64 -6.21 -11.17
N ALA A 293 -19.11 -6.07 -12.39
CA ALA A 293 -19.31 -6.98 -13.50
C ALA A 293 -18.19 -8.04 -13.66
N GLY A 294 -16.98 -7.76 -13.17
CA GLY A 294 -15.81 -8.62 -13.31
C GLY A 294 -15.60 -9.55 -12.12
N SER A 295 -14.94 -10.68 -12.39
CA SER A 295 -14.44 -11.57 -11.34
C SER A 295 -13.02 -11.16 -10.98
N TYR A 296 -12.83 -10.78 -9.72
CA TYR A 296 -11.56 -10.35 -9.15
C TYR A 296 -11.18 -11.29 -8.02
N SER A 297 -9.91 -11.67 -8.00
CA SER A 297 -9.31 -12.38 -6.89
C SER A 297 -8.05 -11.69 -6.41
N SER A 298 -7.77 -11.81 -5.12
CA SER A 298 -6.57 -11.25 -4.49
C SER A 298 -6.01 -12.23 -3.46
N TYR A 299 -4.69 -12.34 -3.41
CA TYR A 299 -3.97 -13.10 -2.40
C TYR A 299 -2.88 -12.23 -1.78
N VAL A 300 -2.93 -12.06 -0.46
CA VAL A 300 -2.03 -11.18 0.29
C VAL A 300 -1.06 -11.99 1.13
N GLN A 301 0.21 -11.58 1.12
CA GLN A 301 1.28 -12.11 1.95
C GLN A 301 2.07 -10.97 2.58
N VAL A 302 2.71 -11.25 3.72
CA VAL A 302 3.53 -10.26 4.42
C VAL A 302 4.95 -10.77 4.59
N ARG A 303 5.90 -9.86 4.52
CA ARG A 303 7.27 -10.08 4.99
C ARG A 303 7.71 -8.95 5.90
N GLY A 304 8.63 -9.22 6.81
CA GLY A 304 9.19 -8.18 7.65
C GLY A 304 10.34 -8.70 8.50
N SER A 305 10.95 -7.81 9.27
CA SER A 305 11.89 -8.19 10.32
C SER A 305 11.20 -9.10 11.34
N VAL A 306 12.00 -9.91 12.05
CA VAL A 306 11.55 -10.69 13.21
C VAL A 306 10.99 -9.72 14.27
N PRO A 307 9.79 -9.95 14.83
CA PRO A 307 9.07 -9.03 15.73
C PRO A 307 9.61 -9.10 17.16
N LEU A 308 10.91 -8.81 17.31
CA LEU A 308 11.61 -8.79 18.57
C LEU A 308 12.40 -7.49 18.68
N TYR A 309 12.76 -7.11 19.89
CA TYR A 309 13.64 -5.96 20.10
C TYR A 309 15.11 -6.37 19.95
N TRP A 310 15.65 -6.18 18.74
CA TRP A 310 17.02 -6.57 18.41
C TRP A 310 17.67 -5.62 17.42
N SER A 311 18.99 -5.49 17.54
CA SER A 311 19.81 -4.67 16.68
C SER A 311 21.05 -5.43 16.21
N GLN A 312 21.76 -4.80 15.28
CA GLN A 312 23.07 -5.23 14.83
C GLN A 312 23.98 -4.02 14.76
N ASP A 313 25.06 -4.07 15.52
CA ASP A 313 26.01 -2.96 15.55
C ASP A 313 26.96 -3.00 14.34
N ILE A 314 26.62 -2.17 13.36
CA ILE A 314 27.38 -1.98 12.13
C ILE A 314 28.70 -1.23 12.34
N SER A 315 28.97 -0.69 13.54
CA SER A 315 30.23 0.00 13.86
C SER A 315 31.43 -0.95 13.84
N THR A 316 31.18 -2.24 14.03
CA THR A 316 32.21 -3.27 14.01
C THR A 316 32.62 -3.60 12.58
N MET A 317 33.93 -3.54 12.27
CA MET A 317 34.51 -3.93 10.97
C MET A 317 34.45 -5.46 10.74
N MET A 318 33.43 -6.13 11.27
CA MET A 318 33.21 -7.55 11.12
C MET A 318 32.36 -7.83 9.88
N PRO A 319 32.69 -8.86 9.08
CA PRO A 319 31.89 -9.25 7.91
C PRO A 319 30.41 -9.58 8.24
N LYS A 320 30.12 -9.94 9.48
CA LYS A 320 28.76 -10.16 10.01
C LYS A 320 28.63 -9.59 11.42
N PRO A 321 28.06 -8.38 11.56
CA PRO A 321 27.82 -7.76 12.86
C PRO A 321 26.99 -8.65 13.78
N PRO A 322 27.41 -8.87 15.04
CA PRO A 322 26.68 -9.71 15.99
C PRO A 322 25.26 -9.20 16.20
N ILE A 323 24.32 -10.12 16.38
CA ILE A 323 22.92 -9.81 16.72
C ILE A 323 22.81 -9.71 18.23
N THR A 324 22.34 -8.57 18.72
CA THR A 324 22.08 -8.34 20.15
C THR A 324 20.58 -8.20 20.38
N LEU A 325 20.10 -8.85 21.44
CA LEU A 325 18.77 -8.61 21.98
C LEU A 325 18.90 -7.44 22.94
N ASP A 326 18.37 -6.29 22.56
CA ASP A 326 18.68 -5.04 23.27
C ASP A 326 17.83 -4.89 24.54
N GLN A 327 16.71 -5.63 24.65
CA GLN A 327 15.79 -5.60 25.78
C GLN A 327 15.22 -7.00 26.02
N ALA A 328 15.19 -7.42 27.29
CA ALA A 328 14.48 -8.62 27.69
C ALA A 328 12.98 -8.35 27.71
N ASP A 329 12.21 -9.14 26.95
CA ASP A 329 10.76 -9.07 26.90
C ASP A 329 10.15 -10.42 27.36
N PRO A 330 10.11 -10.67 28.68
CA PRO A 330 9.69 -11.96 29.22
C PRO A 330 8.21 -12.28 28.93
N PHE A 331 7.39 -11.26 28.68
CA PHE A 331 5.97 -11.40 28.36
C PHE A 331 5.68 -11.27 26.87
N ALA A 332 6.72 -11.20 26.03
CA ALA A 332 6.60 -11.04 24.59
C ALA A 332 5.64 -9.90 24.18
N HIS A 333 5.63 -8.79 24.94
CA HIS A 333 4.70 -7.67 24.76
C HIS A 333 4.79 -7.07 23.36
N VAL A 334 6.00 -6.88 22.85
CA VAL A 334 6.20 -6.27 21.53
C VAL A 334 5.72 -7.20 20.41
N ALA A 335 5.99 -8.50 20.56
CA ALA A 335 5.49 -9.51 19.64
C ALA A 335 3.95 -9.61 19.71
N ALA A 336 3.37 -9.52 20.90
CA ALA A 336 1.93 -9.52 21.12
C ALA A 336 1.25 -8.37 20.35
N LEU A 337 1.74 -7.14 20.55
CA LEU A 337 1.19 -5.95 19.89
C LEU A 337 1.31 -6.04 18.36
N HIS A 338 2.43 -6.57 17.87
CA HIS A 338 2.60 -6.81 16.45
C HIS A 338 1.61 -7.84 15.89
N PHE A 339 1.45 -8.98 16.55
CA PHE A 339 0.52 -10.02 16.08
C PHE A 339 -0.94 -9.61 16.26
N ASP A 340 -1.27 -8.79 17.24
CA ASP A 340 -2.59 -8.19 17.39
C ASP A 340 -2.95 -7.30 16.19
N GLN A 341 -2.03 -6.40 15.79
CA GLN A 341 -2.21 -5.61 14.56
C GLN A 341 -2.38 -6.48 13.30
N MET A 342 -1.64 -7.59 13.23
CA MET A 342 -1.76 -8.54 12.11
C MET A 342 -3.11 -9.26 12.12
N LEU A 343 -3.58 -9.73 13.29
CA LEU A 343 -4.88 -10.38 13.43
C LEU A 343 -6.00 -9.40 13.08
N GLN A 344 -5.89 -8.14 13.49
CA GLN A 344 -6.87 -7.10 13.16
C GLN A 344 -6.95 -6.83 11.65
N ARG A 345 -5.81 -6.85 10.94
CA ARG A 345 -5.78 -6.55 9.50
C ARG A 345 -6.09 -7.77 8.62
N PHE A 346 -5.56 -8.93 8.95
CA PHE A 346 -5.57 -10.11 8.07
C PHE A 346 -6.44 -11.26 8.59
N GLY A 347 -6.80 -11.25 9.88
CA GLY A 347 -7.51 -12.33 10.54
C GLY A 347 -6.62 -13.51 10.93
N SER A 348 -7.27 -14.65 11.20
CA SER A 348 -6.67 -15.91 11.60
C SER A 348 -6.82 -17.03 10.54
N PRO A 349 -5.79 -17.88 10.33
CA PRO A 349 -4.55 -18.00 11.11
C PRO A 349 -3.40 -17.12 10.59
N ILE A 350 -2.53 -16.71 11.52
CA ILE A 350 -1.20 -16.16 11.18
C ILE A 350 -0.22 -17.32 11.10
N ILE A 351 0.39 -17.49 9.93
CA ILE A 351 1.40 -18.52 9.68
C ILE A 351 2.75 -17.83 9.50
N ILE A 352 3.71 -18.14 10.37
CA ILE A 352 5.08 -17.63 10.30
C ILE A 352 5.96 -18.66 9.62
N LEU A 353 6.48 -18.33 8.44
CA LEU A 353 7.54 -19.08 7.79
C LEU A 353 8.88 -18.41 8.09
N ASN A 354 9.63 -19.00 9.02
CA ASN A 354 10.92 -18.46 9.43
C ASN A 354 12.05 -19.08 8.60
N LEU A 355 12.69 -18.26 7.77
CA LEU A 355 13.79 -18.68 6.87
C LEU A 355 15.18 -18.57 7.52
N VAL A 356 15.23 -18.27 8.81
CA VAL A 356 16.47 -18.17 9.57
C VAL A 356 17.17 -19.53 9.65
N LYS A 357 18.51 -19.51 9.58
CA LYS A 357 19.33 -20.73 9.63
C LYS A 357 19.23 -21.40 11.00
N GLU A 358 18.97 -22.70 11.00
CA GLU A 358 18.91 -23.49 12.23
C GLU A 358 20.28 -24.07 12.61
N ARG A 359 21.07 -24.47 11.59
CA ARG A 359 22.39 -25.08 11.79
C ARG A 359 23.48 -24.10 11.41
N GLU A 360 24.03 -23.45 12.43
CA GLU A 360 25.16 -22.53 12.28
C GLU A 360 26.35 -23.01 13.11
N LYS A 361 27.58 -22.81 12.61
CA LYS A 361 28.82 -23.13 13.36
C LYS A 361 28.98 -22.23 14.58
N ARG A 362 28.50 -20.99 14.50
CA ARG A 362 28.42 -20.02 15.60
C ARG A 362 26.97 -19.55 15.68
N LYS A 363 26.42 -19.46 16.88
CA LYS A 363 25.06 -18.94 17.08
C LYS A 363 25.01 -17.48 16.65
N HIS A 364 24.33 -17.20 15.54
CA HIS A 364 24.20 -15.85 15.02
C HIS A 364 22.74 -15.53 14.75
N GLU A 365 22.17 -16.06 13.68
CA GLU A 365 20.76 -15.86 13.33
C GLU A 365 19.86 -16.72 14.24
N ARG A 366 20.35 -17.88 14.71
CA ARG A 366 19.58 -18.84 15.52
C ARG A 366 18.99 -18.24 16.81
N ILE A 367 19.66 -17.27 17.41
CA ILE A 367 19.20 -16.59 18.65
C ILE A 367 17.79 -16.02 18.45
N LEU A 368 17.56 -15.36 17.31
CA LEU A 368 16.26 -14.78 16.97
C LEU A 368 15.17 -15.83 16.80
N SER A 369 15.53 -17.04 16.34
CA SER A 369 14.56 -18.13 16.18
C SER A 369 14.19 -18.75 17.52
N GLU A 370 15.15 -18.90 18.43
CA GLU A 370 14.91 -19.42 19.78
C GLU A 370 13.96 -18.48 20.54
N GLU A 371 14.23 -17.17 20.52
CA GLU A 371 13.38 -16.16 21.15
C GLU A 371 11.99 -16.05 20.49
N LEU A 372 11.91 -16.05 19.16
CA LEU A 372 10.61 -15.97 18.48
C LEU A 372 9.74 -17.19 18.78
N VAL A 373 10.33 -18.38 18.87
CA VAL A 373 9.60 -19.60 19.25
C VAL A 373 9.12 -19.52 20.69
N ALA A 374 9.94 -19.02 21.62
CA ALA A 374 9.53 -18.80 23.00
C ALA A 374 8.35 -17.81 23.10
N ALA A 375 8.45 -16.68 22.38
CA ALA A 375 7.38 -15.68 22.30
C ALA A 375 6.08 -16.27 21.73
N VAL A 376 6.13 -16.97 20.59
CA VAL A 376 4.93 -17.58 19.98
C VAL A 376 4.30 -18.63 20.91
N ARG A 377 5.11 -19.45 21.60
CA ARG A 377 4.61 -20.42 22.58
C ARG A 377 3.94 -19.75 23.77
N TYR A 378 4.45 -18.62 24.23
CA TYR A 378 3.85 -17.83 25.29
C TYR A 378 2.50 -17.24 24.84
N LEU A 379 2.47 -16.59 23.67
CA LEU A 379 1.25 -15.97 23.14
C LEU A 379 0.12 -16.98 22.84
N ASN A 380 0.48 -18.17 22.35
CA ASN A 380 -0.49 -19.23 22.09
C ASN A 380 -1.16 -19.81 23.36
N GLN A 381 -0.74 -19.42 24.56
CA GLN A 381 -1.46 -19.75 25.80
C GLN A 381 -2.75 -18.94 25.97
N PHE A 382 -2.82 -17.76 25.34
CA PHE A 382 -3.94 -16.83 25.43
C PHE A 382 -4.87 -16.89 24.21
N LEU A 383 -4.41 -17.49 23.11
CA LEU A 383 -5.19 -17.64 21.88
C LEU A 383 -5.97 -18.97 21.90
N PRO A 384 -7.21 -18.99 21.40
CA PRO A 384 -7.92 -20.24 21.14
C PRO A 384 -7.10 -21.18 20.25
N PRO A 385 -7.17 -22.52 20.43
CA PRO A 385 -6.38 -23.47 19.65
C PRO A 385 -6.57 -23.35 18.13
N GLU A 386 -7.78 -22.99 17.70
CA GLU A 386 -8.14 -22.74 16.30
C GLU A 386 -7.46 -21.49 15.70
N HIS A 387 -7.09 -20.53 16.54
CA HIS A 387 -6.47 -19.26 16.15
C HIS A 387 -5.01 -19.15 16.58
N ALA A 388 -4.41 -20.26 17.01
CA ALA A 388 -3.02 -20.32 17.40
C ALA A 388 -2.11 -19.88 16.24
N ILE A 389 -1.11 -19.07 16.56
CA ILE A 389 -0.07 -18.65 15.62
C ILE A 389 0.77 -19.86 15.25
N ILE A 390 0.85 -20.16 13.95
CA ILE A 390 1.53 -21.35 13.44
C ILE A 390 2.96 -20.97 13.07
N TYR A 391 3.95 -21.55 13.75
CA TYR A 391 5.36 -21.34 13.46
C TYR A 391 5.95 -22.50 12.65
N ILE A 392 6.50 -22.20 11.47
CA ILE A 392 7.15 -23.15 10.57
C ILE A 392 8.61 -22.72 10.38
N PRO A 393 9.58 -23.42 11.01
CA PRO A 393 10.98 -23.17 10.73
C PRO A 393 11.39 -23.85 9.42
N TRP A 394 12.12 -23.13 8.57
CA TRP A 394 12.60 -23.68 7.31
C TRP A 394 13.98 -23.13 6.92
N ASP A 395 14.99 -23.95 7.14
CA ASP A 395 16.37 -23.66 6.73
C ASP A 395 16.58 -23.98 5.23
N MET A 396 16.38 -22.98 4.38
CA MET A 396 16.59 -23.09 2.93
C MET A 396 17.99 -23.61 2.56
N ALA A 397 19.03 -23.19 3.28
CA ALA A 397 20.42 -23.54 2.96
C ALA A 397 20.73 -25.02 3.19
N LYS A 398 20.00 -25.67 4.09
CA LYS A 398 20.06 -27.13 4.29
C LYS A 398 19.54 -27.88 3.07
N TYR A 399 18.44 -27.42 2.48
CA TYR A 399 17.79 -28.11 1.37
C TYR A 399 18.47 -27.86 0.03
N THR A 400 19.11 -26.70 -0.18
CA THR A 400 19.93 -26.46 -1.39
C THR A 400 21.09 -27.45 -1.52
N LYS A 401 21.58 -28.01 -0.39
CA LYS A 401 22.71 -28.96 -0.36
C LYS A 401 22.27 -30.42 -0.35
N SER A 402 20.97 -30.71 -0.28
CA SER A 402 20.46 -32.08 -0.23
C SER A 402 20.32 -32.65 -1.64
N LYS A 403 20.78 -33.89 -1.86
CA LYS A 403 20.61 -34.61 -3.14
C LYS A 403 19.22 -35.26 -3.31
N LEU A 404 18.45 -35.37 -2.23
CA LEU A 404 17.23 -36.21 -2.18
C LEU A 404 15.91 -35.45 -2.37
N CYS A 405 15.89 -34.13 -2.16
CA CYS A 405 14.65 -33.34 -2.27
C CYS A 405 14.97 -31.96 -2.85
N ASN A 406 14.21 -31.56 -3.88
CA ASN A 406 14.28 -30.20 -4.39
C ASN A 406 13.71 -29.22 -3.34
N VAL A 407 14.40 -28.10 -3.12
CA VAL A 407 13.96 -26.99 -2.28
C VAL A 407 12.54 -26.55 -2.67
N LEU A 408 12.27 -26.53 -3.98
CA LEU A 408 11.01 -26.09 -4.56
C LEU A 408 9.87 -27.04 -4.23
N ASP A 409 10.06 -28.36 -4.32
CA ASP A 409 9.01 -29.35 -4.04
C ASP A 409 8.56 -29.29 -2.58
N ARG A 410 9.52 -29.19 -1.65
CA ARG A 410 9.19 -29.09 -0.22
C ARG A 410 8.51 -27.78 0.11
N LEU A 411 8.92 -26.68 -0.53
CA LEU A 411 8.26 -25.40 -0.33
C LEU A 411 6.88 -25.36 -0.99
N ASN A 412 6.66 -26.11 -2.07
CA ASN A 412 5.34 -26.29 -2.67
C ASN A 412 4.37 -26.99 -1.71
N VAL A 413 4.82 -28.00 -0.96
CA VAL A 413 3.99 -28.64 0.09
C VAL A 413 3.63 -27.65 1.21
N ILE A 414 4.59 -26.83 1.65
CA ILE A 414 4.32 -25.78 2.64
C ILE A 414 3.35 -24.75 2.07
N ALA A 415 3.55 -24.32 0.83
CA ALA A 415 2.70 -23.37 0.13
C ALA A 415 1.26 -23.87 0.01
N GLU A 416 1.06 -25.13 -0.38
CA GLU A 416 -0.26 -25.74 -0.48
C GLU A 416 -0.95 -25.79 0.88
N SER A 417 -0.23 -26.18 1.94
CA SER A 417 -0.78 -26.17 3.30
C SER A 417 -1.16 -24.76 3.77
N VAL A 418 -0.35 -23.75 3.43
CA VAL A 418 -0.60 -22.35 3.78
C VAL A 418 -1.84 -21.82 3.06
N VAL A 419 -1.89 -21.97 1.74
CA VAL A 419 -3.02 -21.47 0.92
C VAL A 419 -4.33 -22.14 1.34
N LYS A 420 -4.30 -23.46 1.62
CA LYS A 420 -5.45 -24.19 2.18
C LYS A 420 -5.90 -23.67 3.53
N LYS A 421 -5.02 -23.11 4.37
CA LYS A 421 -5.41 -22.56 5.67
C LYS A 421 -5.89 -21.11 5.58
N THR A 422 -5.24 -20.28 4.77
CA THR A 422 -5.53 -18.84 4.69
C THR A 422 -6.69 -18.52 3.75
N GLY A 423 -6.89 -19.34 2.71
CA GLY A 423 -7.72 -19.00 1.57
C GLY A 423 -7.14 -17.81 0.79
N PHE A 424 -7.96 -17.31 -0.15
CA PHE A 424 -7.72 -16.07 -0.89
C PHE A 424 -9.05 -15.37 -1.13
N PHE A 425 -8.99 -14.09 -1.47
CA PHE A 425 -10.17 -13.27 -1.73
C PHE A 425 -10.71 -13.52 -3.14
N VAL A 426 -12.03 -13.67 -3.28
CA VAL A 426 -12.78 -13.68 -4.54
C VAL A 426 -14.05 -12.87 -4.36
N ASN A 427 -14.30 -11.91 -5.25
CA ASN A 427 -15.45 -11.02 -5.16
C ASN A 427 -16.76 -11.62 -5.70
N ARG A 428 -16.71 -12.83 -6.28
CA ARG A 428 -17.84 -13.53 -6.88
C ARG A 428 -17.92 -14.99 -6.43
N PRO A 429 -19.13 -15.59 -6.45
CA PRO A 429 -19.28 -17.01 -6.15
C PRO A 429 -18.56 -17.87 -7.19
N ASP A 430 -18.35 -19.13 -6.83
CA ASP A 430 -17.65 -20.10 -7.66
C ASP A 430 -18.31 -20.21 -9.05
N SER A 431 -17.46 -20.28 -10.07
CA SER A 431 -17.90 -20.44 -11.46
C SER A 431 -18.68 -21.75 -11.60
N TYR A 432 -19.67 -21.80 -12.49
CA TYR A 432 -20.44 -23.02 -12.77
C TYR A 432 -19.54 -24.23 -13.12
N CYS A 433 -18.40 -23.98 -13.76
CA CYS A 433 -17.40 -25.02 -14.05
C CYS A 433 -16.90 -25.75 -12.78
N SER A 434 -16.70 -25.03 -11.67
CA SER A 434 -16.26 -25.60 -10.40
C SER A 434 -17.33 -26.48 -9.75
N ILE A 435 -18.61 -26.23 -10.06
CA ILE A 435 -19.74 -27.08 -9.65
C ILE A 435 -19.79 -28.36 -10.49
N LEU A 436 -19.55 -28.25 -11.80
CA LEU A 436 -19.55 -29.40 -12.71
C LEU A 436 -18.36 -30.34 -12.51
N ARG A 437 -17.21 -29.80 -12.09
CA ARG A 437 -15.96 -30.55 -11.92
C ARG A 437 -15.39 -30.28 -10.53
N PRO A 438 -15.96 -30.88 -9.47
CA PRO A 438 -15.43 -30.68 -8.13
C PRO A 438 -14.05 -31.32 -8.00
N ASP A 439 -13.12 -30.60 -7.39
CA ASP A 439 -11.79 -31.09 -7.03
C ASP A 439 -11.68 -31.14 -5.50
N GLU A 440 -11.17 -32.24 -4.95
CA GLU A 440 -11.04 -32.42 -3.50
C GLU A 440 -10.19 -31.30 -2.86
N LYS A 441 -9.15 -30.82 -3.55
CA LYS A 441 -8.29 -29.75 -3.04
C LYS A 441 -9.01 -28.42 -2.93
N TRP A 442 -10.00 -28.18 -3.79
CA TRP A 442 -10.84 -26.98 -3.72
C TRP A 442 -11.74 -26.98 -2.49
N ASN A 443 -12.27 -28.15 -2.13
CA ASN A 443 -13.15 -28.31 -0.97
C ASN A 443 -12.41 -28.15 0.37
N GLU A 444 -11.11 -28.44 0.39
CA GLU A 444 -10.23 -28.23 1.55
C GLU A 444 -9.69 -26.80 1.67
N LEU A 445 -9.98 -25.92 0.70
CA LEU A 445 -9.49 -24.55 0.72
C LEU A 445 -10.23 -23.76 1.81
N GLY A 446 -9.46 -23.15 2.70
CA GLY A 446 -9.94 -22.30 3.79
C GLY A 446 -10.35 -20.91 3.32
N GLY A 447 -10.35 -19.96 4.25
CA GLY A 447 -11.03 -18.69 4.09
C GLY A 447 -12.51 -18.76 4.47
N CYS A 448 -13.19 -17.62 4.45
CA CYS A 448 -14.60 -17.53 4.77
C CYS A 448 -15.41 -17.43 3.48
N VAL A 449 -16.25 -18.43 3.21
CA VAL A 449 -17.17 -18.40 2.08
C VAL A 449 -18.35 -17.51 2.43
N VAL A 450 -18.59 -16.51 1.61
CA VAL A 450 -19.71 -15.56 1.73
C VAL A 450 -20.61 -15.71 0.50
N SER A 451 -21.86 -15.23 0.58
CA SER A 451 -22.80 -15.30 -0.55
C SER A 451 -22.24 -14.72 -1.85
N THR A 452 -21.36 -13.72 -1.72
CA THR A 452 -20.72 -13.04 -2.84
C THR A 452 -19.39 -13.66 -3.26
N GLY A 453 -18.89 -14.75 -2.67
CA GLY A 453 -17.57 -15.30 -2.99
C GLY A 453 -16.80 -15.79 -1.77
N ARG A 454 -15.52 -15.39 -1.64
CA ARG A 454 -14.64 -15.88 -0.58
C ARG A 454 -13.77 -14.76 -0.03
N LEU A 455 -13.55 -14.76 1.27
CA LEU A 455 -12.61 -13.87 1.95
C LEU A 455 -11.37 -14.65 2.38
N GLN A 456 -10.20 -14.05 2.18
CA GLN A 456 -8.97 -14.47 2.84
C GLN A 456 -9.08 -14.15 4.33
N THR A 457 -8.94 -15.16 5.17
CA THR A 457 -9.08 -15.00 6.64
C THR A 457 -7.76 -15.05 7.38
N GLY A 458 -6.66 -15.44 6.75
CA GLY A 458 -5.34 -15.51 7.39
C GLY A 458 -4.22 -15.06 6.47
N VAL A 459 -2.98 -15.04 6.96
CA VAL A 459 -1.83 -14.55 6.19
C VAL A 459 -0.57 -15.35 6.47
N LEU A 460 0.22 -15.55 5.40
CA LEU A 460 1.60 -16.01 5.53
C LEU A 460 2.51 -14.82 5.77
N ARG A 461 3.24 -14.87 6.89
CA ARG A 461 4.35 -13.98 7.18
C ARG A 461 5.68 -14.69 6.99
N THR A 462 6.52 -14.19 6.08
CA THR A 462 7.89 -14.68 5.91
C THR A 462 8.88 -13.82 6.68
N ASN A 463 9.70 -14.44 7.52
CA ASN A 463 10.79 -13.76 8.24
C ASN A 463 12.14 -14.16 7.63
N CYS A 464 13.02 -13.17 7.45
CA CYS A 464 14.42 -13.41 7.15
C CYS A 464 15.25 -12.24 7.71
N VAL A 465 16.46 -12.55 8.18
CA VAL A 465 17.39 -11.56 8.73
C VAL A 465 18.03 -10.76 7.59
N ASP A 466 18.52 -11.43 6.53
CA ASP A 466 19.38 -10.77 5.55
C ASP A 466 19.00 -10.96 4.08
N CYS A 467 18.40 -12.07 3.66
CA CYS A 467 18.38 -12.42 2.23
C CYS A 467 17.00 -12.19 1.60
N LEU A 468 16.88 -11.07 0.88
CA LEU A 468 15.71 -10.76 0.06
C LEU A 468 15.41 -11.89 -0.95
N ASP A 469 16.45 -12.54 -1.50
CA ASP A 469 16.28 -13.64 -2.47
C ASP A 469 15.56 -14.85 -1.86
N ARG A 470 15.85 -15.16 -0.58
CA ARG A 470 15.20 -16.26 0.15
C ARG A 470 13.73 -15.95 0.38
N THR A 471 13.40 -14.73 0.82
CA THR A 471 12.00 -14.34 1.04
C THR A 471 11.23 -14.23 -0.27
N ASN A 472 11.84 -13.67 -1.32
CA ASN A 472 11.21 -13.58 -2.64
C ASN A 472 10.92 -14.97 -3.21
N THR A 473 11.83 -15.93 -3.08
CA THR A 473 11.61 -17.30 -3.55
C THR A 473 10.45 -17.97 -2.79
N ALA A 474 10.39 -17.79 -1.47
CA ALA A 474 9.31 -18.33 -0.66
C ALA A 474 7.96 -17.69 -1.01
N GLN A 475 7.90 -16.36 -1.14
CA GLN A 475 6.70 -15.64 -1.55
C GLN A 475 6.26 -16.05 -2.96
N PHE A 476 7.19 -16.14 -3.92
CA PHE A 476 6.91 -16.54 -5.29
C PHE A 476 6.23 -17.92 -5.37
N MET A 477 6.75 -18.92 -4.67
CA MET A 477 6.16 -20.26 -4.71
C MET A 477 4.75 -20.29 -4.12
N VAL A 478 4.53 -19.58 -3.03
CA VAL A 478 3.21 -19.51 -2.40
C VAL A 478 2.25 -18.72 -3.29
N GLY A 479 2.70 -17.64 -3.92
CA GLY A 479 1.96 -16.90 -4.95
C GLY A 479 1.62 -17.76 -6.17
N LYS A 480 2.54 -18.60 -6.64
CA LYS A 480 2.29 -19.60 -7.70
C LYS A 480 1.24 -20.62 -7.27
N CYS A 481 1.29 -21.11 -6.04
CA CYS A 481 0.28 -22.02 -5.50
C CYS A 481 -1.08 -21.32 -5.48
N ALA A 482 -1.17 -20.12 -4.91
CA ALA A 482 -2.38 -19.32 -4.91
C ALA A 482 -2.91 -19.02 -6.33
N LEU A 483 -2.02 -18.73 -7.29
CA LEU A 483 -2.36 -18.49 -8.69
C LEU A 483 -3.10 -19.69 -9.31
N ALA A 484 -2.69 -20.92 -8.98
CA ALA A 484 -3.36 -22.12 -9.45
C ALA A 484 -4.81 -22.18 -8.97
N TYR A 485 -5.04 -21.91 -7.68
CA TYR A 485 -6.40 -21.88 -7.12
C TYR A 485 -7.21 -20.68 -7.67
N GLN A 486 -6.59 -19.52 -7.88
CA GLN A 486 -7.25 -18.35 -8.47
C GLN A 486 -7.71 -18.63 -9.91
N LEU A 487 -6.85 -19.23 -10.74
CA LEU A 487 -7.20 -19.63 -12.11
C LEU A 487 -8.30 -20.68 -12.14
N TYR A 488 -8.27 -21.64 -11.20
CA TYR A 488 -9.31 -22.64 -11.06
C TYR A 488 -10.66 -22.01 -10.69
N SER A 489 -10.67 -21.04 -9.76
CA SER A 489 -11.88 -20.29 -9.36
C SER A 489 -12.51 -19.51 -10.52
N LEU A 490 -11.67 -18.94 -11.39
CA LEU A 490 -12.09 -18.28 -12.63
C LEU A 490 -12.54 -19.26 -13.73
N GLY A 491 -12.45 -20.58 -13.50
CA GLY A 491 -12.82 -21.61 -14.45
C GLY A 491 -11.88 -21.70 -15.66
N LEU A 492 -10.61 -21.32 -15.49
CA LEU A 492 -9.61 -21.29 -16.55
C LEU A 492 -8.76 -22.55 -16.62
N ILE A 493 -8.65 -23.28 -15.51
CA ILE A 493 -7.94 -24.55 -15.44
C ILE A 493 -8.82 -25.59 -14.75
N ASP A 494 -8.66 -26.85 -15.13
CA ASP A 494 -9.50 -27.95 -14.63
C ASP A 494 -9.12 -28.45 -13.23
N LYS A 495 -7.88 -28.19 -12.80
CA LYS A 495 -7.37 -28.59 -11.48
C LYS A 495 -6.52 -27.46 -10.90
N PRO A 496 -6.53 -27.24 -9.57
CA PRO A 496 -5.72 -26.20 -8.93
C PRO A 496 -4.25 -26.62 -8.83
N ASN A 497 -3.61 -26.86 -9.99
CA ASN A 497 -2.19 -27.19 -10.09
C ASN A 497 -1.57 -26.53 -11.33
N LEU A 498 -0.47 -25.81 -11.11
CA LEU A 498 0.32 -25.18 -12.17
C LEU A 498 1.71 -25.80 -12.21
N GLN A 499 2.14 -26.24 -13.39
CA GLN A 499 3.51 -26.70 -13.64
C GLN A 499 4.45 -25.50 -13.76
N PHE A 500 5.72 -25.67 -13.42
CA PHE A 500 6.71 -24.58 -13.49
C PHE A 500 6.98 -24.11 -14.92
N ASP A 501 6.88 -25.00 -15.90
CA ASP A 501 7.20 -24.73 -17.30
C ASP A 501 6.01 -24.16 -18.09
N THR A 502 5.11 -23.45 -17.41
CA THR A 502 3.93 -22.84 -18.04
C THR A 502 4.21 -21.36 -18.31
N ASP A 503 3.74 -20.84 -19.45
CA ASP A 503 3.83 -19.40 -19.78
C ASP A 503 3.24 -18.48 -18.70
N ALA A 504 2.28 -18.96 -17.91
CA ALA A 504 1.70 -18.22 -16.80
C ALA A 504 2.64 -18.10 -15.57
N VAL A 505 3.61 -19.01 -15.43
CA VAL A 505 4.58 -19.03 -14.33
C VAL A 505 5.86 -18.27 -14.71
N ARG A 506 6.19 -18.24 -16.00
CA ARG A 506 7.31 -17.48 -16.56
C ARG A 506 7.00 -15.99 -16.60
#